data_AF-A0A3A4PNL4-F1
#
_entry.id   AF-A0A3A4PNL4-F1
#
_cell.length_a   1.000
_cell.length_b   1.000
_cell.length_c   1.000
_cell.angle_alpha   90.00
_cell.angle_beta   90.00
_cell.angle_gamma   90.00
#
_symmetry.space_group_name_H-M   'P 1'
#
loop_
_entity.id
_entity.type
_entity.pdbx_description
1 polymer ?
#
loop_
_entity_poly.entity_id
_entity_poly.type
_entity_poly.pdbx_seq_one_letter_code
_entity_poly.pdbx_strand_id
1 'polypeptide(L)'
;MSNESTIVRDLQLAAISIGAGAVLGLLVASVMVPFVWEIGPFVGGAMGLITSPLVVACVRRKNWESALLLVYAPTCVVASASICSGDPFLSMGLSVGTLTVASILIGELLPNRPLPEGICVKCGYDPRGNVSGRCPECGTQLPPASKP
;
A
#
# COMPACT_ATOMS: atom_id res chain seq x y z
N MET A 1 -17.90 -2.26 17.70
CA MET A 1 -17.62 -0.99 16.98
C MET A 1 -16.19 -0.88 16.42
N SER A 2 -15.26 -1.84 16.63
CA SER A 2 -13.89 -1.73 16.09
C SER A 2 -13.75 -2.11 14.60
N ASN A 3 -14.52 -3.07 14.09
CA ASN A 3 -14.41 -3.54 12.70
C ASN A 3 -14.75 -2.48 11.65
N GLU A 4 -15.68 -1.57 11.95
CA GLU A 4 -16.11 -0.53 11.02
C GLU A 4 -14.97 0.45 10.70
N SER A 5 -14.15 0.77 11.71
CA SER A 5 -12.99 1.66 11.55
C SER A 5 -11.87 1.05 10.69
N THR A 6 -11.71 -0.27 10.71
CA THR A 6 -10.69 -0.97 9.91
C THR A 6 -11.11 -1.04 8.45
N ILE A 7 -12.39 -1.33 8.19
CA ILE A 7 -12.94 -1.42 6.83
C ILE A 7 -12.87 -0.06 6.13
N VAL A 8 -13.27 1.02 6.82
CA VAL A 8 -13.20 2.38 6.26
C VAL A 8 -11.75 2.76 5.92
N ARG A 9 -10.78 2.38 6.76
CA ARG A 9 -9.35 2.62 6.50
C ARG A 9 -8.82 1.82 5.30
N ASP A 10 -9.17 0.55 5.19
CA ASP A 10 -8.75 -0.29 4.07
C ASP A 10 -9.34 0.25 2.74
N LEU A 11 -10.59 0.73 2.77
CA LEU A 11 -11.23 1.36 1.62
C LEU A 11 -10.56 2.69 1.24
N GLN A 12 -10.22 3.52 2.22
CA GLN A 12 -9.47 4.77 2.00
C GLN A 12 -8.08 4.49 1.39
N LEU A 13 -7.37 3.46 1.88
CA LEU A 13 -6.08 3.04 1.34
C LEU A 13 -6.18 2.57 -0.12
N ALA A 14 -7.19 1.76 -0.42
CA ALA A 14 -7.45 1.31 -1.79
C ALA A 14 -7.78 2.49 -2.70
N ALA A 15 -8.62 3.42 -2.26
CA ALA A 15 -8.96 4.62 -3.02
C ALA A 15 -7.74 5.52 -3.29
N ILE A 16 -6.89 5.72 -2.28
CA ILE A 16 -5.66 6.52 -2.42
C ILE A 16 -4.68 5.84 -3.38
N SER A 17 -4.48 4.52 -3.30
CA SER A 17 -3.54 3.84 -4.20
C SER A 17 -4.04 3.80 -5.65
N ILE A 18 -5.35 3.62 -5.85
CA ILE A 18 -5.99 3.71 -7.18
C ILE A 18 -5.82 5.14 -7.72
N GLY A 19 -6.11 6.16 -6.90
CA GLY A 19 -5.94 7.56 -7.28
C GLY A 19 -4.49 7.90 -7.64
N ALA A 20 -3.53 7.46 -6.83
CA ALA A 20 -2.10 7.68 -7.09
C ALA A 20 -1.64 6.95 -8.37
N GLY A 21 -2.11 5.71 -8.60
CA GLY A 21 -1.85 4.98 -9.84
C GLY A 21 -2.42 5.68 -11.07
N ALA A 22 -3.65 6.20 -10.98
CA ALA A 22 -4.29 6.96 -12.05
C ALA A 22 -3.56 8.27 -12.35
N VAL A 23 -3.15 9.03 -11.34
CA VAL A 23 -2.35 10.26 -11.50
C VAL A 23 -1.00 9.96 -12.13
N LEU A 24 -0.31 8.91 -11.68
CA LEU A 24 0.96 8.48 -12.27
C LEU A 24 0.78 8.08 -13.73
N GLY A 25 -0.30 7.35 -14.04
CA GLY A 25 -0.66 6.99 -15.40
C GLY A 25 -0.95 8.19 -16.30
N LEU A 26 -1.70 9.18 -15.80
CA LEU A 26 -1.95 10.45 -16.49
C LEU A 26 -0.67 11.25 -16.72
N LEU A 27 0.25 11.28 -15.75
CA LEU A 27 1.56 11.92 -15.92
C LEU A 27 2.37 11.24 -17.01
N VAL A 28 2.46 9.90 -17.00
CA VAL A 28 3.15 9.14 -18.06
C VAL A 28 2.48 9.37 -19.42
N ALA A 29 1.15 9.38 -19.47
CA ALA A 29 0.37 9.63 -20.68
C ALA A 29 0.58 11.05 -21.25
N SER A 30 0.70 12.05 -20.38
CA SER A 30 0.89 13.46 -20.80
C SER A 30 2.23 13.71 -21.49
N VAL A 31 3.21 12.83 -21.26
CA VAL A 31 4.54 12.92 -21.89
C VAL A 31 4.65 12.06 -23.14
N MET A 32 3.79 11.04 -23.26
CA MET A 32 3.60 10.32 -24.51
C MET A 32 2.85 11.24 -25.50
N VAL A 33 3.58 11.68 -26.53
CA VAL A 33 3.16 12.36 -27.79
C VAL A 33 1.65 12.20 -28.11
N PRO A 34 0.97 13.21 -28.72
CA PRO A 34 -0.50 13.30 -28.92
C PRO A 34 -1.27 12.05 -29.41
N PHE A 35 -0.59 11.03 -29.94
CA PHE A 35 -1.19 9.79 -30.42
C PHE A 35 -1.72 8.84 -29.33
N VAL A 36 -1.33 9.02 -28.06
CA VAL A 36 -1.66 8.07 -26.96
C VAL A 36 -2.58 8.67 -25.89
N TRP A 37 -3.06 9.91 -26.08
CA TRP A 37 -3.90 10.60 -25.10
C TRP A 37 -5.16 9.81 -24.71
N GLU A 38 -5.75 9.08 -25.67
CA GLU A 38 -6.97 8.31 -25.40
C GLU A 38 -6.73 7.02 -24.58
N ILE A 39 -5.55 6.41 -24.71
CA ILE A 39 -5.25 5.10 -24.12
C ILE A 39 -4.52 5.23 -22.78
N GLY A 40 -3.80 6.34 -22.59
CA GLY A 40 -3.01 6.62 -21.40
C GLY A 40 -3.78 6.48 -20.07
N PRO A 41 -4.98 7.05 -19.92
CA PRO A 41 -5.80 6.90 -18.72
C PRO A 41 -6.21 5.45 -18.46
N PHE A 42 -6.50 4.68 -19.50
CA PHE A 42 -6.87 3.27 -19.38
C PHE A 42 -5.69 2.41 -18.93
N VAL A 43 -4.50 2.61 -19.52
CA VAL A 43 -3.28 1.89 -19.13
C VAL A 43 -2.86 2.26 -17.72
N GLY A 44 -2.91 3.54 -17.38
CA GLY A 44 -2.65 4.06 -16.03
C GLY A 44 -3.59 3.48 -14.97
N GLY A 45 -4.89 3.49 -15.26
CA GLY A 45 -5.91 2.91 -14.40
C GLY A 45 -5.74 1.40 -14.22
N ALA A 46 -5.47 0.66 -15.30
CA ALA A 46 -5.22 -0.78 -15.24
C ALA A 46 -3.97 -1.12 -14.41
N MET A 47 -2.89 -0.37 -14.59
CA MET A 47 -1.66 -0.51 -13.79
C MET A 47 -1.91 -0.22 -12.30
N GLY A 48 -2.67 0.83 -11.99
CA GLY A 48 -3.11 1.14 -10.64
C GLY A 48 -3.93 0.01 -10.02
N LEU A 49 -4.87 -0.56 -10.76
CA LEU A 49 -5.69 -1.69 -10.30
C LEU A 49 -4.87 -2.97 -10.06
N ILE A 50 -3.88 -3.25 -10.90
CA ILE A 50 -3.03 -4.45 -10.76
C ILE A 50 -2.08 -4.32 -9.57
N THR A 51 -1.50 -3.14 -9.35
CA THR A 51 -0.49 -2.91 -8.31
C THR A 51 -1.11 -2.57 -6.94
N SER A 52 -2.32 -2.02 -6.92
CA SER A 52 -3.03 -1.60 -5.70
C SER A 52 -3.18 -2.70 -4.64
N PRO A 53 -3.61 -3.95 -4.96
CA PRO A 53 -3.73 -5.01 -3.96
C PRO A 53 -2.41 -5.35 -3.27
N LEU A 54 -1.32 -5.34 -4.04
CA LEU A 54 0.04 -5.63 -3.57
C LEU A 54 0.52 -4.53 -2.61
N VAL A 55 0.37 -3.26 -3.01
CA VAL A 55 0.71 -2.11 -2.17
C VAL A 55 -0.11 -2.12 -0.89
N VAL A 56 -1.43 -2.35 -0.97
CA VAL A 56 -2.30 -2.42 0.20
C VAL A 56 -1.87 -3.58 1.12
N ALA A 57 -1.62 -4.77 0.58
CA ALA A 57 -1.20 -5.93 1.37
C ALA A 57 0.12 -5.68 2.13
N CYS A 58 1.11 -5.07 1.46
CA CYS A 58 2.42 -4.76 2.07
C CYS A 58 2.37 -3.60 3.07
N VAL A 59 1.55 -2.57 2.79
CA VAL A 59 1.53 -1.32 3.57
C VAL A 59 0.55 -1.34 4.73
N ARG A 60 -0.47 -2.22 4.73
CA ARG A 60 -1.53 -2.27 5.75
C ARG A 60 -1.02 -2.31 7.20
N ARG A 61 0.14 -2.90 7.45
CA ARG A 61 0.74 -3.05 8.79
C ARG A 61 1.78 -1.97 9.12
N LYS A 62 2.08 -1.06 8.19
CA LYS A 62 3.12 -0.03 8.34
C LYS A 62 2.50 1.35 8.56
N ASN A 63 3.32 2.32 8.92
CA ASN A 63 2.91 3.73 8.86
C ASN A 63 2.73 4.13 7.39
N TRP A 64 1.46 4.25 6.98
CA TRP A 64 1.04 4.42 5.59
C TRP A 64 1.61 5.68 4.94
N GLU A 65 1.77 6.78 5.67
CA GLU A 65 2.32 8.05 5.13
C GLU A 65 3.75 7.85 4.62
N SER A 66 4.62 7.30 5.46
CA SER A 66 6.03 7.05 5.11
C SER A 66 6.16 5.95 4.08
N ALA A 67 5.34 4.91 4.18
CA ALA A 67 5.36 3.79 3.25
C ALA A 67 4.92 4.21 1.84
N LEU A 68 3.86 5.02 1.70
CA LEU A 68 3.44 5.55 0.41
C LEU A 68 4.53 6.39 -0.23
N LEU A 69 5.16 7.29 0.54
CA LEU A 69 6.21 8.15 0.02
C LEU A 69 7.42 7.33 -0.46
N LEU A 70 7.82 6.30 0.30
CA LEU A 70 8.92 5.41 -0.06
C LEU A 70 8.60 4.49 -1.25
N VAL A 71 7.33 4.13 -1.48
CA VAL A 71 6.91 3.38 -2.68
C VAL A 71 6.87 4.29 -3.89
N TYR A 72 6.13 5.41 -3.82
CA TYR A 72 5.80 6.21 -4.99
C TYR A 72 6.91 7.17 -5.43
N ALA A 73 7.73 7.70 -4.51
CA ALA A 73 8.82 8.60 -4.88
C ALA A 73 9.83 7.99 -5.87
N PRO A 74 10.40 6.79 -5.64
CA PRO A 74 11.32 6.19 -6.60
C PRO A 74 10.64 5.86 -7.92
N THR A 75 9.37 5.43 -7.90
CA THR A 75 8.61 5.16 -9.13
C THR A 75 8.40 6.43 -9.96
N CYS A 76 8.09 7.57 -9.32
CA CYS A 76 7.98 8.86 -10.00
C CYS A 76 9.32 9.27 -10.66
N VAL A 77 10.44 9.09 -9.95
CA VAL A 77 11.78 9.39 -10.48
C VAL A 77 12.11 8.51 -11.68
N VAL A 78 11.84 7.21 -11.58
CA VAL A 78 12.12 6.24 -12.65
C VAL A 78 11.23 6.47 -13.86
N ALA A 79 9.94 6.75 -13.65
CA ALA A 79 9.02 7.13 -14.73
C ALA A 79 9.51 8.40 -15.44
N SER A 80 9.90 9.42 -14.69
CA SER A 80 10.42 10.69 -15.24
C SER A 80 11.74 10.52 -16.00
N ALA A 81 12.65 9.66 -15.53
CA ALA A 81 13.90 9.36 -16.22
C ALA A 81 13.66 8.53 -17.49
N SER A 82 12.71 7.59 -17.44
CA SER A 82 12.41 6.69 -18.56
C SER A 82 11.73 7.41 -19.72
N ILE A 83 10.97 8.47 -19.43
CA ILE A 83 10.41 9.39 -20.41
C ILE A 83 11.47 9.91 -21.39
N CYS A 84 12.70 10.16 -20.92
CA CYS A 84 13.78 10.67 -21.76
C CYS A 84 14.29 9.63 -22.78
N SER A 85 13.94 8.34 -22.63
CA SER A 85 14.38 7.27 -23.54
C SER A 85 13.53 7.17 -24.80
N GLY A 86 12.31 7.74 -24.82
CA GLY A 86 11.37 7.64 -25.93
C GLY A 86 10.70 6.27 -26.11
N ASP A 87 11.05 5.26 -25.30
CA ASP A 87 10.45 3.93 -25.37
C ASP A 87 9.34 3.76 -24.30
N PRO A 88 8.05 3.64 -24.72
CA PRO A 88 6.94 3.48 -23.79
C PRO A 88 6.97 2.17 -23.01
N PHE A 89 7.42 1.08 -23.64
CA PHE A 89 7.38 -0.26 -23.03
C PHE A 89 8.46 -0.39 -21.97
N LEU A 90 9.65 0.16 -22.23
CA LEU A 90 10.71 0.19 -21.24
C LEU A 90 10.32 1.02 -20.02
N SER A 91 9.71 2.20 -20.22
CA SER A 91 9.19 3.04 -19.14
C SER A 91 8.13 2.32 -18.30
N MET A 92 7.20 1.63 -18.95
CA MET A 92 6.17 0.85 -18.27
C MET A 92 6.79 -0.30 -17.47
N GLY A 93 7.73 -1.05 -18.05
CA GLY A 93 8.41 -2.16 -17.35
C GLY A 93 9.19 -1.67 -16.12
N LEU A 94 9.93 -0.57 -16.24
CA LEU A 94 10.73 -0.01 -15.15
C LEU A 94 9.85 0.56 -14.02
N SER A 95 8.75 1.23 -14.34
CA SER A 95 7.82 1.75 -13.34
C SER A 95 7.13 0.63 -12.57
N VAL A 96 6.63 -0.41 -13.24
CA VAL A 96 6.02 -1.58 -12.57
C VAL A 96 7.04 -2.35 -11.74
N GLY A 97 8.24 -2.59 -12.29
CA GLY A 97 9.31 -3.29 -11.60
C GLY A 97 9.73 -2.57 -10.32
N THR A 98 9.91 -1.25 -10.39
CA THR A 98 10.29 -0.44 -9.23
C THR A 98 9.20 -0.36 -8.18
N LEU A 99 7.93 -0.21 -8.57
CA LEU A 99 6.78 -0.32 -7.66
C LEU A 99 6.78 -1.64 -6.90
N THR A 100 6.98 -2.74 -7.61
CA THR A 100 6.94 -4.10 -7.05
C THR A 100 8.09 -4.31 -6.07
N VAL A 101 9.33 -3.99 -6.48
CA VAL A 101 10.52 -4.13 -5.64
C VAL A 101 10.43 -3.22 -4.42
N ALA A 102 10.03 -1.95 -4.59
CA ALA A 102 9.88 -1.02 -3.47
C ALA A 102 8.83 -1.53 -2.47
N SER A 103 7.70 -2.05 -2.94
CA SER A 103 6.65 -2.61 -2.07
C SER A 103 7.15 -3.80 -1.24
N ILE A 104 7.92 -4.71 -1.85
CA ILE A 104 8.51 -5.86 -1.15
C ILE A 104 9.55 -5.39 -0.13
N LEU A 105 10.49 -4.54 -0.54
CA LEU A 105 11.53 -4.02 0.35
C LEU A 105 10.92 -3.28 1.53
N ILE A 106 9.86 -2.50 1.34
CA ILE A 106 9.16 -1.79 2.41
C ILE A 106 8.42 -2.75 3.34
N GLY A 107 7.83 -3.82 2.80
CA GLY A 107 7.22 -4.88 3.60
C GLY A 107 8.20 -5.50 4.60
N GLU A 108 9.42 -5.75 4.14
CA GLU A 108 10.49 -6.39 4.92
C GLU A 108 11.26 -5.42 5.83
N LEU A 109 11.63 -4.24 5.33
CA LEU A 109 12.57 -3.33 6.00
C LEU A 109 11.90 -2.40 7.00
N LEU A 110 10.67 -1.95 6.76
CA LEU A 110 10.00 -1.07 7.72
C LEU A 110 9.50 -1.87 8.91
N PRO A 111 9.66 -1.38 10.16
CA PRO A 111 9.04 -2.02 11.31
C PRO A 111 7.52 -1.99 11.17
N ASN A 112 6.87 -3.08 11.59
CA ASN A 112 5.42 -3.08 11.74
C ASN A 112 5.03 -2.01 12.76
N ARG A 113 3.95 -1.26 12.48
CA ARG A 113 3.39 -0.34 13.47
C ARG A 113 3.08 -1.14 14.74
N PRO A 114 3.52 -0.69 15.93
CA PRO A 114 3.15 -1.37 17.16
C PRO A 114 1.62 -1.44 17.21
N LEU A 115 1.10 -2.64 17.41
CA LEU A 115 -0.33 -2.78 17.65
C LEU A 115 -0.68 -1.97 18.90
N PRO A 116 -1.84 -1.30 18.93
CA PRO A 116 -2.33 -0.67 20.15
C PRO A 116 -2.25 -1.66 21.32
N GLU A 117 -1.82 -1.18 22.48
CA GLU A 117 -1.78 -2.01 23.69
C GLU A 117 -3.14 -2.66 23.93
N GLY A 118 -3.12 -3.95 24.25
CA GLY A 118 -4.34 -4.71 24.51
C GLY A 118 -5.04 -5.24 23.27
N ILE A 119 -4.39 -5.39 22.10
CA ILE A 119 -4.92 -6.11 20.92
C ILE A 119 -4.15 -7.41 20.67
N CYS A 120 -4.84 -8.49 20.29
CA CYS A 120 -4.22 -9.75 19.94
C CYS A 120 -3.35 -9.62 18.68
N VAL A 121 -2.06 -9.95 18.78
CA VAL A 121 -1.11 -9.89 17.66
C VAL A 121 -1.41 -10.87 16.51
N LYS A 122 -2.17 -11.94 16.79
CA LYS A 122 -2.47 -12.99 15.80
C LYS A 122 -3.71 -12.68 14.97
N CYS A 123 -4.82 -12.31 15.61
CA CYS A 123 -6.11 -12.10 14.93
C CYS A 123 -6.61 -10.65 14.97
N GLY A 124 -5.99 -9.76 15.74
CA GLY A 124 -6.45 -8.37 15.87
C GLY A 124 -7.68 -8.17 16.76
N TYR A 125 -8.15 -9.21 17.46
CA TYR A 125 -9.23 -9.08 18.43
C TYR A 125 -8.81 -8.20 19.61
N ASP A 126 -9.73 -7.38 20.12
CA ASP A 126 -9.54 -6.52 21.29
C ASP A 126 -9.99 -7.27 22.57
N PRO A 127 -9.06 -7.86 23.35
CA PRO A 127 -9.36 -8.53 24.61
C PRO A 127 -9.68 -7.62 25.79
N ARG A 128 -9.87 -6.30 25.62
CA ARG A 128 -10.29 -5.43 26.73
C ARG A 128 -11.63 -5.94 27.29
N GLY A 129 -11.57 -6.57 28.46
CA GLY A 129 -12.70 -7.23 29.14
C GLY A 129 -12.57 -8.75 29.30
N ASN A 130 -11.57 -9.38 28.67
CA ASN A 130 -11.33 -10.81 28.81
C ASN A 130 -10.29 -11.11 29.90
N VAL A 131 -10.75 -11.73 30.99
CA VAL A 131 -9.92 -12.11 32.14
C VAL A 131 -9.15 -13.42 31.95
N SER A 132 -9.42 -14.18 30.88
CA SER A 132 -8.80 -15.50 30.68
C SER A 132 -7.32 -15.46 30.28
N GLY A 133 -6.79 -14.28 29.93
CA GLY A 133 -5.42 -14.14 29.40
C GLY A 133 -5.21 -14.83 28.05
N ARG A 134 -6.27 -15.30 27.38
CA ARG A 134 -6.22 -15.91 26.04
C ARG A 134 -7.24 -15.27 25.12
N CYS A 135 -6.88 -15.02 23.88
CA CYS A 135 -7.82 -14.49 22.88
C CYS A 135 -8.99 -15.46 22.64
N PRO A 136 -10.26 -15.03 22.69
CA PRO A 136 -11.42 -15.90 22.50
C PRO A 136 -11.54 -16.41 21.06
N GLU A 137 -11.13 -15.60 20.07
CA GLU A 137 -11.18 -15.97 18.65
C GLU A 137 -10.14 -17.01 18.24
N CYS A 138 -8.89 -16.86 18.70
CA CYS A 138 -7.76 -17.63 18.17
C CYS A 138 -7.00 -18.46 19.21
N GLY A 139 -7.39 -18.39 20.49
CA GLY A 139 -6.75 -19.10 21.60
C GLY A 139 -5.34 -18.62 21.98
N THR A 140 -4.80 -17.62 21.29
CA THR A 140 -3.43 -17.12 21.53
C THR A 140 -3.32 -16.49 22.92
N GLN A 141 -2.27 -16.82 23.66
CA GLN A 141 -1.96 -16.16 24.94
C GLN A 141 -1.70 -14.68 24.70
N LEU A 142 -2.36 -13.85 25.50
CA LEU A 142 -2.17 -12.41 25.48
C LEU A 142 -1.05 -12.05 26.45
N PRO A 143 -0.25 -11.01 26.14
CA PRO A 143 0.70 -10.49 27.11
C PRO A 143 -0.03 -10.06 28.39
N PRO A 144 0.58 -10.24 29.58
CA PRO A 144 -0.02 -9.79 30.83
C PRO A 144 -0.28 -8.29 30.74
N ALA A 145 -1.48 -7.86 31.15
CA ALA A 145 -1.82 -6.44 31.16
C ALA A 145 -0.76 -5.68 31.97
N SER A 146 -0.07 -4.73 31.33
CA SER A 146 0.79 -3.79 32.04
C SER A 146 -0.08 -3.08 33.07
N LYS A 147 0.28 -3.21 34.34
CA LYS A 147 -0.41 -2.50 35.42
C LYS A 147 -0.19 -0.99 35.17
N PRO A 148 -1.26 -0.19 35.09
CA PRO A 148 -1.14 1.26 34.87
C PRO A 148 -0.42 1.94 36.04
#